data_AF-A0A179V869-F1
#
_entry.id   AF-A0A179V869-F1
#
_cell.length_a   1.000
_cell.length_b   1.000
_cell.length_c   1.000
_cell.angle_alpha   90.00
_cell.angle_beta   90.00
_cell.angle_gamma   90.00
#
_symmetry.space_group_name_H-M   'P 1'
#
loop_
_entity.id
_entity.type
_entity.pdbx_description
1 polymer ?
#
loop_
_entity_poly.entity_id
_entity_poly.type
_entity_poly.pdbx_seq_one_letter_code
_entity_poly.pdbx_strand_id
1 'polypeptide(L)'
;MTSHNIVFAEELELVYEAIESVATEALPELTPDSEIADLGYSSVQTLEFLTHIEEVTGVRLAPRELVRVKTISDLAGVVRTHLGAELAG
;
A
#
# COMPACT_ATOMS: atom_id res chain seq x y z
N MET A 1 13.85 20.98 11.04
CA MET A 1 14.48 19.87 10.27
C MET A 1 14.23 18.59 11.03
N THR A 2 13.90 17.51 10.32
CA THR A 2 13.60 16.15 10.81
C THR A 2 12.16 15.90 11.26
N SER A 3 11.24 15.84 10.29
CA SER A 3 9.93 15.14 10.46
C SER A 3 9.65 14.14 9.35
N HIS A 4 10.66 13.75 8.57
CA HIS A 4 10.49 12.77 7.48
C HIS A 4 10.39 11.31 7.96
N ASN A 5 10.48 11.03 9.27
CA ASN A 5 10.55 9.66 9.81
C ASN A 5 9.27 9.17 10.51
N ILE A 6 8.25 10.03 10.68
CA ILE A 6 6.96 9.63 11.28
C ILE A 6 6.01 9.16 10.18
N VAL A 7 5.98 9.91 9.07
CA VAL A 7 5.10 9.71 7.92
C VAL A 7 5.25 8.29 7.34
N PHE A 8 6.50 7.84 7.14
CA PHE A 8 6.80 6.52 6.54
C PHE A 8 6.21 5.32 7.31
N ALA A 9 5.97 5.47 8.62
CA ALA A 9 5.37 4.41 9.43
C ALA A 9 3.85 4.32 9.20
N GLU A 10 3.17 5.45 9.00
CA GLU A 10 1.72 5.50 8.82
C GLU A 10 1.31 4.89 7.48
N GLU A 11 2.06 5.16 6.40
CA GLU A 11 1.75 4.55 5.09
C GLU A 11 2.04 3.05 5.06
N LEU A 12 3.09 2.61 5.76
CA LEU A 12 3.38 1.19 5.90
C LEU A 12 2.27 0.49 6.68
N GLU A 13 1.82 1.06 7.80
CA GLU A 13 0.74 0.53 8.62
C GLU A 13 -0.57 0.42 7.81
N LEU A 14 -0.92 1.47 7.06
CA LEU A 14 -2.06 1.45 6.15
C LEU A 14 -1.94 0.34 5.09
N VAL A 15 -0.75 0.16 4.51
CA VAL A 15 -0.53 -0.90 3.52
C VAL A 15 -0.70 -2.27 4.16
N TYR A 16 -0.19 -2.50 5.37
CA TYR A 16 -0.38 -3.77 6.08
C TYR A 16 -1.86 -4.02 6.39
N GLU A 17 -2.59 -3.02 6.87
CA GLU A 17 -4.03 -3.12 7.13
C GLU A 17 -4.80 -3.47 5.84
N ALA A 18 -4.50 -2.79 4.74
CA ALA A 18 -5.13 -3.05 3.45
C ALA A 18 -4.81 -4.46 2.91
N ILE A 19 -3.58 -4.93 3.12
CA ILE A 19 -3.16 -6.30 2.80
C ILE A 19 -3.98 -7.28 3.64
N GLU A 20 -4.02 -7.13 4.96
CA GLU A 20 -4.79 -8.01 5.85
C GLU A 20 -6.29 -8.02 5.54
N SER A 21 -6.87 -6.88 5.15
CA SER A 21 -8.30 -6.76 4.82
C SER A 21 -8.73 -7.63 3.63
N VAL A 22 -7.83 -7.96 2.72
CA VAL A 22 -8.14 -8.76 1.51
C VAL A 22 -7.54 -10.17 1.53
N ALA A 23 -6.80 -10.48 2.60
CA ALA A 23 -6.20 -11.78 2.79
C ALA A 23 -7.29 -12.83 3.03
N THR A 24 -7.32 -13.86 2.18
CA THR A 24 -8.24 -15.00 2.32
C THR A 24 -7.64 -16.13 3.15
N GLU A 25 -6.34 -16.09 3.39
CA GLU A 25 -5.57 -17.08 4.15
C GLU A 25 -4.64 -16.35 5.14
N ALA A 26 -4.06 -17.10 6.08
CA ALA A 26 -3.09 -16.54 7.00
C ALA A 26 -1.85 -16.06 6.25
N LEU A 27 -1.52 -14.77 6.42
CA LEU A 27 -0.32 -14.18 5.85
C LEU A 27 0.92 -14.63 6.64
N PRO A 28 2.07 -14.83 5.98
CA PRO A 28 3.34 -14.99 6.68
C PRO A 28 3.72 -13.69 7.40
N GLU A 29 4.78 -13.74 8.21
CA GLU A 29 5.35 -12.51 8.78
C GLU A 29 5.81 -11.59 7.64
N LEU A 30 5.13 -10.46 7.48
CA LEU A 30 5.41 -9.48 6.45
C LEU A 30 6.44 -8.47 6.94
N THR A 31 7.34 -8.10 6.04
CA THR A 31 8.36 -7.08 6.28
C THR A 31 8.28 -6.03 5.18
N PRO A 32 8.86 -4.83 5.37
CA PRO A 32 8.82 -3.81 4.33
C PRO A 32 9.55 -4.22 3.04
N ASP A 33 10.42 -5.23 3.11
CA ASP A 33 11.16 -5.79 1.97
C ASP A 33 10.46 -7.00 1.33
N SER A 34 9.35 -7.47 1.92
CA SER A 34 8.56 -8.58 1.37
C SER A 34 8.01 -8.19 -0.01
N GLU A 35 8.11 -9.12 -0.97
CA GLU A 35 7.60 -8.89 -2.31
C GLU A 35 6.06 -9.00 -2.35
N ILE A 36 5.41 -8.09 -3.06
CA ILE A 36 3.95 -8.13 -3.23
C ILE A 36 3.52 -9.35 -4.02
N ALA A 37 4.36 -9.81 -4.95
CA ALA A 37 4.10 -11.02 -5.73
C ALA A 37 3.95 -12.26 -4.83
N ASP A 38 4.63 -12.30 -3.68
CA ASP A 38 4.58 -13.42 -2.75
C ASP A 38 3.25 -13.49 -1.97
N LEU A 39 2.47 -12.40 -1.94
CA LEU A 39 1.13 -12.39 -1.35
C LEU A 39 0.13 -13.23 -2.16
N GLY A 40 0.46 -13.53 -3.43
CA GLY A 40 -0.36 -14.40 -4.29
C GLY A 40 -1.72 -13.80 -4.66
N TYR A 41 -1.88 -12.48 -4.60
CA TYR A 41 -3.17 -11.82 -4.85
C TYR A 41 -3.67 -12.04 -6.27
N SER A 42 -4.93 -12.49 -6.34
CA SER A 42 -5.68 -12.50 -7.59
C SER A 42 -5.96 -11.08 -8.07
N SER A 43 -6.31 -10.92 -9.35
CA SER A 43 -6.71 -9.62 -9.89
C SER A 43 -7.87 -8.96 -9.12
N VAL A 44 -8.77 -9.77 -8.54
CA VAL A 44 -9.88 -9.27 -7.74
C VAL A 44 -9.37 -8.73 -6.39
N GLN A 45 -8.53 -9.49 -5.68
CA GLN A 45 -7.94 -9.05 -4.43
C GLN A 45 -7.07 -7.81 -4.61
N THR A 46 -6.35 -7.70 -5.72
CA THR A 46 -5.61 -6.48 -6.07
C THR A 46 -6.53 -5.27 -6.21
N LEU A 47 -7.71 -5.42 -6.82
CA LEU A 47 -8.68 -4.33 -6.93
C LEU A 47 -9.33 -3.99 -5.58
N GLU A 48 -9.65 -4.99 -4.76
CA GLU A 48 -10.17 -4.80 -3.41
C GLU A 48 -9.14 -4.08 -2.52
N PHE A 49 -7.87 -4.46 -2.62
CA PHE A 49 -6.77 -3.82 -1.92
C PHE A 49 -6.65 -2.34 -2.30
N LEU A 50 -6.68 -2.03 -3.61
CA LEU A 50 -6.64 -0.65 -4.09
C LEU A 50 -7.87 0.15 -3.66
N THR A 51 -9.04 -0.50 -3.64
CA THR A 51 -10.29 0.11 -3.19
C THR A 51 -10.23 0.43 -1.69
N HIS A 52 -9.70 -0.49 -0.88
CA HIS A 52 -9.53 -0.27 0.56
C HIS A 52 -8.62 0.94 0.84
N ILE A 53 -7.49 1.06 0.12
CA ILE A 53 -6.64 2.25 0.26
C ILE A 53 -7.40 3.52 -0.12
N GLU A 54 -8.15 3.51 -1.22
CA GLU A 54 -8.97 4.65 -1.66
C GLU A 54 -10.04 5.02 -0.63
N GLU A 55 -10.69 4.04 0.01
CA GLU A 55 -11.71 4.27 1.03
C GLU A 55 -11.13 4.88 2.32
N VAL A 56 -9.96 4.41 2.76
CA VAL A 56 -9.32 4.89 3.99
C VAL A 56 -8.67 6.26 3.80
N THR A 57 -8.08 6.50 2.63
CA THR A 57 -7.27 7.72 2.39
C THR A 57 -7.98 8.79 1.55
N GLY A 58 -9.02 8.42 0.81
CA GLY A 58 -9.60 9.23 -0.25
C GLY A 58 -8.76 9.26 -1.54
N VAL A 59 -7.63 8.56 -1.58
CA VAL A 59 -6.66 8.62 -2.68
C VAL A 59 -6.81 7.43 -3.61
N ARG A 60 -7.09 7.73 -4.88
CA ARG A 60 -7.28 6.71 -5.90
C ARG A 60 -5.97 6.29 -6.56
N LEU A 61 -5.54 5.06 -6.28
CA LEU A 61 -4.38 4.43 -6.90
C LEU A 61 -4.78 3.64 -8.15
N ALA A 62 -4.11 3.87 -9.28
CA ALA A 62 -4.39 3.13 -10.51
C ALA A 62 -3.65 1.78 -10.52
N PRO A 63 -4.26 0.67 -10.98
CA PRO A 63 -3.61 -0.65 -11.01
C PRO A 63 -2.28 -0.67 -11.79
N ARG A 64 -2.15 0.21 -12.80
CA ARG A 64 -0.91 0.36 -13.58
C ARG A 64 0.29 0.84 -12.76
N GLU A 65 0.06 1.46 -11.61
CA GLU A 65 1.13 1.94 -10.73
C GLU A 65 1.77 0.77 -9.97
N LEU A 66 0.97 -0.24 -9.62
CA LEU A 66 1.46 -1.48 -9.02
C LEU A 66 2.42 -2.25 -9.92
N VAL A 67 2.41 -2.02 -11.25
CA VAL A 67 3.35 -2.64 -12.19
C VAL A 67 4.81 -2.33 -11.85
N ARG A 68 5.07 -1.19 -11.21
CA ARG A 68 6.43 -0.77 -10.82
C ARG A 68 6.78 -1.10 -9.38
N VAL A 69 5.80 -1.57 -8.61
CA VAL A 69 5.94 -1.87 -7.19
C VAL A 69 6.44 -3.30 -7.05
N LYS A 70 7.52 -3.49 -6.30
CA LYS A 70 8.04 -4.84 -6.02
C LYS A 70 7.78 -5.22 -4.57
N THR A 71 8.08 -4.32 -3.65
CA THR A 71 7.99 -4.58 -2.21
C THR A 71 6.87 -3.80 -1.53
N ILE A 72 6.56 -4.17 -0.29
CA ILE A 72 5.63 -3.43 0.57
C ILE A 72 6.12 -1.98 0.79
N SER A 73 7.43 -1.76 0.94
CA SER A 73 8.01 -0.41 1.03
C SER A 73 7.78 0.41 -0.24
N ASP A 74 7.95 -0.19 -1.42
CA ASP A 74 7.71 0.50 -2.69
C ASP A 74 6.25 0.98 -2.77
N LEU A 75 5.32 0.16 -2.28
CA LEU A 75 3.89 0.47 -2.27
C LEU A 75 3.55 1.61 -1.33
N ALA A 76 4.07 1.56 -0.10
CA ALA A 76 3.94 2.65 0.85
C ALA A 76 4.51 3.96 0.27
N GLY A 77 5.62 3.88 -0.48
CA GLY A 77 6.17 5.02 -1.22
C GLY A 77 5.23 5.60 -2.28
N VAL A 78 4.51 4.74 -3.01
CA VAL A 78 3.48 5.17 -3.97
C VAL A 78 2.31 5.84 -3.26
N VAL A 79 1.78 5.21 -2.21
CA VAL A 79 0.69 5.77 -1.38
C VAL A 79 1.06 7.15 -0.85
N ARG A 80 2.25 7.26 -0.27
CA ARG A 80 2.80 8.53 0.26
C ARG A 80 2.89 9.62 -0.80
N THR A 81 3.34 9.27 -2.01
CA THR A 81 3.48 10.22 -3.11
C THR A 81 2.12 10.83 -3.47
N HIS A 82 1.07 10.01 -3.50
CA HIS A 82 -0.27 10.49 -3.82
C HIS A 82 -0.95 11.22 -2.66
N LEU A 83 -0.80 10.75 -1.42
CA LEU A 83 -1.23 11.48 -0.22
C LEU A 83 -0.62 12.89 -0.19
N GLY A 84 0.67 13.01 -0.47
CA GLY A 84 1.35 14.30 -0.54
C GLY A 84 0.86 15.19 -1.69
N ALA A 85 0.46 14.59 -2.83
CA ALA A 85 -0.07 15.33 -3.97
C ALA A 85 -1.49 15.87 -3.70
N GLU A 86 -2.36 15.07 -3.09
CA GLU A 86 -3.73 15.48 -2.71
C GLU A 86 -3.73 16.60 -1.66
N LEU A 87 -2.81 16.57 -0.69
CA LEU A 87 -2.68 17.64 0.30
C LEU A 87 -2.09 18.95 -0.26
N ALA A 88 -1.44 18.89 -1.44
CA ALA A 88 -0.82 20.04 -2.09
C ALA A 88 -1.71 20.71 -3.14
N GLY A 89 -2.81 20.05 -3.55
CA GLY A 89 -3.80 20.54 -4.51
C GLY A 89 -4.93 21.32 -3.85
#